data_AF-A0A2S9G1B7-F1
#
_entry.id   AF-A0A2S9G1B7-F1
#
_cell.length_a   1.000
_cell.length_b   1.000
_cell.length_c   1.000
_cell.angle_alpha   90.00
_cell.angle_beta   90.00
_cell.angle_gamma   90.00
#
_symmetry.space_group_name_H-M   'P 1'
#
loop_
_entity.id
_entity.type
_entity.pdbx_description
1 polymer ?
#
loop_
_entity_poly.entity_id
_entity_poly.type
_entity_poly.pdbx_seq_one_letter_code
_entity_poly.pdbx_strand_id
1 'polypeptide(L)'
;ITAEEAHSHPQRSLIMRALTGHEVEPTLIMREARAGDRYLLCSDGLSDPVSQETIAEALQIDDVAESADRLIELALRGGGPDNVT
;
A
#
# COMPACT_ATOMS: atom_id res chain seq x y z
N ILE A 1 1.27 -19.58 9.62
CA ILE A 1 1.61 -18.80 8.42
C ILE A 1 2.74 -17.85 8.81
N THR A 2 3.92 -18.06 8.26
CA THR A 2 5.05 -17.12 8.37
C THR A 2 4.77 -15.86 7.53
N ALA A 3 5.54 -14.79 7.73
CA ALA A 3 5.38 -13.57 6.91
C ALA A 3 5.54 -13.83 5.40
N GLU A 4 6.38 -14.79 5.05
CA GLU A 4 6.63 -15.19 3.65
C GLU A 4 5.49 -16.05 3.08
N GLU A 5 4.92 -16.96 3.89
CA GLU A 5 3.72 -17.72 3.51
C GLU A 5 2.49 -16.82 3.34
N ALA A 6 2.42 -15.69 4.04
CA ALA A 6 1.33 -14.74 3.91
C ALA A 6 1.26 -14.10 2.52
N HIS A 7 2.41 -13.86 1.87
CA HIS A 7 2.47 -13.25 0.54
C HIS A 7 1.90 -14.14 -0.58
N SER A 8 1.99 -15.47 -0.42
CA SER A 8 1.49 -16.43 -1.41
C SER A 8 0.15 -17.06 -1.01
N HIS A 9 -0.45 -16.64 0.11
CA HIS A 9 -1.68 -17.22 0.61
C HIS A 9 -2.87 -16.91 -0.31
N PRO A 10 -3.74 -17.90 -0.65
CA PRO A 10 -4.90 -17.68 -1.52
C PRO A 10 -5.89 -16.62 -1.03
N GLN A 11 -5.90 -16.33 0.28
CA GLN A 11 -6.76 -15.34 0.93
C GLN A 11 -5.98 -14.16 1.51
N ARG A 12 -4.80 -13.84 0.97
CA ARG A 12 -3.93 -12.77 1.51
C ARG A 12 -4.61 -11.39 1.55
N SER A 13 -5.50 -11.10 0.59
CA SER A 13 -6.22 -9.83 0.47
C SER A 13 -7.60 -9.85 1.16
N LEU A 14 -7.91 -10.88 1.94
CA LEU A 14 -9.21 -10.99 2.62
C LEU A 14 -9.27 -10.04 3.83
N ILE A 15 -10.05 -8.97 3.70
CA ILE A 15 -10.29 -8.00 4.77
C ILE A 15 -11.26 -8.56 5.82
N MET A 16 -10.88 -8.43 7.10
CA MET A 16 -11.68 -8.89 8.25
C MET A 16 -12.43 -7.75 8.97
N ARG A 17 -12.05 -6.49 8.74
CA ARG A 17 -12.63 -5.30 9.38
C ARG A 17 -12.79 -4.19 8.33
N ALA A 18 -14.00 -3.64 8.21
CA ALA A 18 -14.32 -2.55 7.30
C ALA A 18 -15.42 -1.66 7.89
N LEU A 19 -15.60 -0.47 7.33
CA LEU A 19 -16.71 0.41 7.67
C LEU A 19 -17.98 -0.07 6.96
N THR A 20 -18.91 -0.67 7.69
CA THR A 20 -20.13 -1.29 7.13
C THR A 20 -21.44 -0.61 7.56
N GLY A 21 -21.34 0.55 8.22
CA GLY A 21 -22.49 1.27 8.79
C GLY A 21 -22.89 0.81 10.21
N HIS A 22 -22.18 -0.18 10.76
CA HIS A 22 -22.26 -0.57 12.17
C HIS A 22 -21.21 0.15 13.02
N GLU A 23 -21.35 0.06 14.34
CA GLU A 23 -20.35 0.56 15.28
C GLU A 23 -19.01 -0.15 15.07
N VAL A 24 -17.93 0.63 15.04
CA VAL A 24 -16.56 0.17 14.83
C VAL A 24 -15.62 0.98 15.69
N GLU A 25 -14.53 0.36 16.13
CA GLU A 25 -13.45 1.03 16.86
C GLU A 25 -12.21 1.13 15.96
N PRO A 26 -11.97 2.26 15.27
CA PRO A 26 -10.80 2.41 14.40
C PRO A 26 -9.51 2.54 15.22
N THR A 27 -8.38 2.19 14.60
CA THR A 27 -7.07 2.45 15.20
C THR A 27 -6.78 3.95 15.16
N LEU A 28 -6.53 4.55 16.33
CA LEU A 28 -6.16 5.96 16.47
C LEU A 28 -4.74 6.06 17.01
N ILE A 29 -3.83 6.67 16.24
CA ILE A 29 -2.41 6.81 16.61
C ILE A 29 -1.93 8.22 16.26
N MET A 30 -1.25 8.87 17.22
CA MET A 30 -0.55 10.12 17.00
C MET A 30 0.90 9.85 16.60
N ARG A 31 1.38 10.56 15.56
CA ARG A 31 2.78 10.52 15.09
C ARG A 31 3.30 11.95 14.96
N GLU A 32 4.56 12.15 15.34
CA GLU A 32 5.27 13.41 15.08
C GLU A 32 5.70 13.44 13.62
N ALA A 33 5.40 14.52 12.91
CA ALA A 33 5.84 14.76 11.54
C ALA A 33 7.05 15.72 11.54
N ARG A 34 8.06 15.41 10.74
CA ARG A 34 9.30 16.18 10.63
C ARG A 34 9.49 16.71 9.23
N ALA A 35 10.24 17.81 9.13
CA ALA A 35 10.65 18.33 7.84
C ALA A 35 11.52 17.29 7.11
N GLY A 36 11.16 16.99 5.87
CA GLY A 36 11.79 15.96 5.04
C GLY A 36 11.12 14.60 5.08
N ASP A 37 10.10 14.39 5.94
CA ASP A 37 9.34 13.14 5.95
C ASP A 37 8.55 12.96 4.65
N ARG A 38 8.49 11.71 4.18
CA ARG A 38 7.68 11.28 3.05
C ARG A 38 6.73 10.19 3.49
N TYR A 39 5.45 10.35 3.18
CA TYR A 39 4.39 9.41 3.53
C TYR A 39 3.77 8.79 2.28
N LEU A 40 3.42 7.52 2.37
CA LEU A 40 2.65 6.79 1.37
C LEU A 40 1.40 6.23 2.04
N LEU A 41 0.24 6.49 1.42
CA LEU A 41 -1.00 5.75 1.65
C LEU A 41 -1.32 5.06 0.32
N CYS A 42 -1.71 3.79 0.36
CA CYS A 42 -2.08 3.05 -0.83
C CYS A 42 -3.13 1.99 -0.53
N SER A 43 -3.90 1.59 -1.55
CA SER A 43 -4.71 0.37 -1.52
C SER A 43 -3.83 -0.89 -1.65
N ASP A 44 -4.43 -2.04 -1.35
CA ASP A 44 -3.85 -3.36 -1.63
C ASP A 44 -3.57 -3.58 -3.12
N GLY A 45 -4.30 -2.89 -4.01
CA GLY A 45 -4.00 -2.83 -5.44
C GLY A 45 -2.58 -2.38 -5.80
N LEU A 46 -1.86 -1.66 -4.90
CA LEU A 46 -0.43 -1.39 -5.04
C LEU A 46 0.43 -2.46 -4.34
N SER A 47 0.18 -2.73 -3.06
CA SER A 47 1.07 -3.53 -2.23
C SER A 47 1.01 -5.03 -2.50
N ASP A 48 -0.06 -5.54 -3.12
CA ASP A 48 -0.18 -6.94 -3.49
C ASP A 48 0.69 -7.31 -4.70
N PRO A 49 0.72 -6.51 -5.80
CA PRO A 49 1.58 -6.80 -6.96
C PRO A 49 2.99 -6.18 -6.88
N VAL A 50 3.23 -5.19 -6.01
CA VAL A 50 4.52 -4.48 -5.93
C VAL A 50 5.18 -4.69 -4.57
N SER A 51 6.44 -5.15 -4.56
CA SER A 51 7.17 -5.42 -3.32
C SER A 51 7.55 -4.12 -2.58
N GLN A 52 7.80 -4.24 -1.27
CA GLN A 52 8.20 -3.10 -0.44
C GLN A 52 9.51 -2.45 -0.91
N GLU A 53 10.45 -3.25 -1.42
CA GLU A 53 11.72 -2.77 -1.95
C GLU A 53 11.49 -1.90 -3.19
N THR A 54 10.66 -2.35 -4.12
CA THR A 54 10.33 -1.60 -5.33
C THR A 54 9.53 -0.33 -5.01
N ILE A 55 8.63 -0.38 -4.03
CA ILE A 55 7.93 0.81 -3.52
C ILE A 55 8.94 1.81 -2.94
N ALA A 56 9.88 1.34 -2.10
CA ALA A 56 10.89 2.19 -1.48
C ALA A 56 11.80 2.88 -2.51
N GLU A 57 12.14 2.19 -3.61
CA GLU A 57 12.88 2.75 -4.74
C GLU A 57 12.07 3.83 -5.47
N ALA A 58 10.79 3.59 -5.76
CA ALA A 58 9.92 4.59 -6.41
C ALA A 58 9.71 5.82 -5.52
N LEU A 59 9.70 5.65 -4.20
CA LEU A 59 9.62 6.75 -3.24
C LEU A 59 10.91 7.59 -3.16
N GLN A 60 12.02 7.17 -3.78
CA GLN A 60 13.24 8.01 -3.89
C GLN A 60 13.14 9.08 -5.00
N ILE A 61 12.10 9.05 -5.85
CA ILE A 61 11.88 10.08 -6.87
C ILE A 61 11.51 11.40 -6.18
N ASP A 62 12.28 12.47 -6.40
CA ASP A 62 12.12 13.73 -5.67
C ASP A 62 10.74 14.37 -5.87
N ASP A 63 10.25 14.40 -7.12
CA ASP A 63 8.92 14.93 -7.42
C ASP A 63 7.83 13.93 -6.97
N VAL A 64 6.87 14.42 -6.18
CA VAL A 64 5.83 13.57 -5.59
C VAL A 64 4.81 13.09 -6.61
N ALA A 65 4.55 13.86 -7.67
CA ALA A 65 3.62 13.45 -8.72
C ALA A 65 4.28 12.37 -9.60
N GLU A 66 5.55 12.56 -9.96
CA GLU A 66 6.31 11.54 -10.70
C GLU A 66 6.46 10.24 -9.89
N SER A 67 6.71 10.35 -8.58
CA SER A 67 6.76 9.19 -7.69
C SER A 67 5.43 8.44 -7.64
N ALA A 68 4.30 9.15 -7.53
CA ALA A 68 2.98 8.55 -7.54
C ALA A 68 2.65 7.89 -8.89
N ASP A 69 2.91 8.57 -10.01
CA ASP A 69 2.72 8.02 -11.36
C ASP A 69 3.54 6.74 -11.58
N ARG A 70 4.78 6.73 -11.06
CA ARG A 70 5.64 5.55 -11.12
C ARG A 70 5.07 4.37 -10.32
N LEU A 71 4.50 4.61 -9.15
CA LEU A 71 3.87 3.57 -8.32
C LEU A 71 2.66 2.96 -9.03
N ILE A 72 1.81 3.79 -9.65
CA ILE A 72 0.68 3.31 -10.46
C ILE A 72 1.18 2.47 -11.63
N GLU A 73 2.20 2.93 -12.35
CA GLU A 73 2.77 2.19 -13.47
C GLU A 73 3.31 0.82 -13.05
N LEU A 74 3.99 0.75 -11.90
CA LEU A 74 4.52 -0.51 -11.35
C LEU A 74 3.39 -1.50 -11.02
N ALA A 75 2.30 -1.05 -10.40
CA ALA A 75 1.14 -1.89 -10.11
C ALA A 75 0.49 -2.45 -11.39
N LEU A 76 0.33 -1.60 -12.41
CA LEU A 76 -0.21 -2.01 -13.71
C LEU A 76 0.72 -3.00 -14.43
N ARG A 77 2.04 -2.80 -14.37
CA ARG A 77 3.03 -3.76 -14.90
C ARG A 77 3.02 -5.10 -14.17
N GLY A 78 2.66 -5.10 -12.88
CA GLY A 78 2.43 -6.31 -12.08
C GLY A 78 1.14 -7.07 -12.43
N GLY A 79 0.37 -6.60 -13.41
CA GLY A 79 -0.84 -7.25 -13.92
C GLY A 79 -2.13 -6.48 -13.64
N GLY A 80 -2.08 -5.43 -12.81
CA GLY A 80 -3.25 -4.61 -12.46
C GLY A 80 -4.49 -5.41 -12.00
N PRO A 81 -4.35 -6.30 -11.00
CA PRO A 81 -5.44 -7.21 -10.61
C PRO A 81 -6.61 -6.51 -9.91
N ASP A 82 -6.40 -5.29 -9.40
CA ASP A 82 -7.40 -4.50 -8.67
C ASP A 82 -7.21 -3.00 -8.92
N ASN A 83 -8.14 -2.19 -8.40
CA ASN A 83 -8.03 -0.75 -8.35
C ASN A 83 -6.84 -0.33 -7.50
N VAL A 84 -5.93 0.43 -8.11
CA VAL A 84 -4.78 1.01 -7.44
C VAL A 84 -5.06 2.48 -7.14
N THR A 85 -4.79 2.91 -5.90
CA THR A 85 -4.92 4.30 -5.44
C THR A 85 -3.83 4.60 -4.43
#